data_AF-A0A084D7M2-F1
#
_entry.id   AF-A0A084D7M2-F1
#
_cell.length_a   1.000
_cell.length_b   1.000
_cell.length_c   1.000
_cell.angle_alpha   90.00
_cell.angle_beta   90.00
_cell.angle_gamma   90.00
#
_symmetry.space_group_name_H-M   'P 1'
#
loop_
_entity.id
_entity.type
_entity.pdbx_description
1 polymer ?
#
loop_
_entity_poly.entity_id
_entity_poly.type
_entity_poly.pdbx_seq_one_letter_code
_entity_poly.pdbx_strand_id
1 'polypeptide(L)'
;MRVERVPYRLITVATAAVFLAACGKKESAPPPQTPEVGVVTVQPQSVPVFSELPGRTSAFLVAQVRARVDGIVLRREFTEGTDVKAGQRLYKIDPAPYIAAL
;
A
#
# COMPACT_ATOMS: atom_id res chain seq x y z
N MET A 1 80.47 52.14 0.40
CA MET A 1 79.84 50.82 0.61
C MET A 1 80.81 49.76 0.10
N ARG A 2 81.63 49.19 1.00
CA ARG A 2 82.69 48.22 0.65
C ARG A 2 82.07 46.83 0.56
N VAL A 3 82.01 46.29 -0.65
CA VAL A 3 81.66 44.90 -0.90
C VAL A 3 82.88 44.05 -0.53
N GLU A 4 82.90 43.55 0.70
CA GLU A 4 83.91 42.59 1.18
C GLU A 4 83.84 41.33 0.31
N ARG A 5 85.01 40.88 -0.16
CA ARG A 5 85.16 39.72 -1.06
C ARG A 5 84.72 38.45 -0.33
N VAL A 6 83.48 38.03 -0.56
CA VAL A 6 82.95 36.77 -0.03
C VAL A 6 83.80 35.61 -0.55
N PRO A 7 84.41 34.80 0.34
CA PRO A 7 85.29 33.72 -0.07
C PRO A 7 84.49 32.66 -0.83
N TYR A 8 85.00 32.26 -2.01
CA TYR A 8 84.38 31.31 -2.94
C TYR A 8 83.95 29.97 -2.28
N ARG A 9 84.60 29.62 -1.17
CA ARG A 9 84.26 28.44 -0.36
C ARG A 9 82.89 28.52 0.33
N LEU A 10 82.45 29.71 0.74
CA LEU A 10 81.11 29.90 1.32
C LEU A 10 80.01 29.73 0.27
N ILE A 11 80.27 30.17 -0.97
CA ILE A 11 79.34 29.99 -2.09
C ILE A 11 79.20 28.50 -2.41
N THR A 12 80.31 27.75 -2.52
CA THR A 12 80.24 26.31 -2.82
C THR A 12 79.51 25.49 -1.76
N VAL A 13 79.62 25.86 -0.48
CA VAL A 13 78.92 25.17 0.62
C VAL A 13 77.43 25.50 0.60
N ALA A 14 77.05 26.76 0.34
CA ALA A 14 75.66 27.15 0.22
C ALA A 14 74.96 26.47 -0.96
N THR A 15 75.63 26.38 -2.12
CA THR A 15 75.08 25.69 -3.30
C THR A 15 74.90 24.20 -3.03
N ALA A 16 75.87 23.55 -2.36
CA ALA A 16 75.75 22.14 -1.98
C ALA A 16 74.58 21.91 -1.01
N ALA A 17 74.38 22.77 -0.02
CA ALA A 17 73.27 22.67 0.92
C ALA A 17 71.89 22.79 0.23
N VAL A 18 71.77 23.65 -0.80
CA VAL A 18 70.54 23.79 -1.60
C VAL A 18 70.28 22.54 -2.45
N PHE A 19 71.33 21.94 -3.03
CA PHE A 19 71.18 20.67 -3.77
C PHE A 19 70.78 19.50 -2.88
N LEU A 20 71.25 19.44 -1.63
CA LEU A 20 70.83 18.42 -0.66
C LEU A 20 69.39 18.61 -0.18
N ALA A 21 68.90 19.85 -0.04
CA ALA A 21 67.52 20.14 0.36
C ALA A 21 66.49 19.89 -0.77
N ALA A 22 66.94 19.85 -2.04
CA ALA A 22 66.08 19.61 -3.19
C ALA A 22 65.76 18.12 -3.45
N CYS A 23 66.45 17.20 -2.78
CA CYS A 23 66.22 15.75 -2.89
C CYS A 23 65.37 15.23 -1.73
N GLY A 24 64.11 15.67 -1.67
CA GLY A 24 63.08 15.11 -0.80
C GLY A 24 62.18 14.13 -1.55
N LYS A 25 61.90 12.96 -0.97
CA LYS A 25 60.91 12.01 -1.51
C LYS A 25 59.52 12.67 -1.53
N LYS A 26 58.89 12.70 -2.70
CA LYS A 26 57.47 13.08 -2.85
C LYS A 26 56.63 11.94 -2.29
N GLU A 27 56.02 12.15 -1.12
CA GLU A 27 54.99 11.28 -0.57
C GLU A 27 53.79 11.30 -1.54
N SER A 28 53.44 10.15 -2.12
CA SER A 28 52.26 10.03 -2.96
C SER A 28 51.02 10.03 -2.10
N ALA A 29 49.99 10.79 -2.49
CA ALA A 29 48.72 10.79 -1.78
C ALA A 29 48.11 9.36 -1.76
N PRO A 30 47.45 8.96 -0.65
CA PRO A 30 46.78 7.68 -0.57
C PRO A 30 45.75 7.53 -1.69
N PRO A 31 45.58 6.33 -2.27
CA PRO A 31 44.57 6.09 -3.27
C PRO A 31 43.16 6.39 -2.68
N PRO A 32 42.26 7.01 -3.47
CA PRO A 32 40.92 7.33 -3.01
C PRO A 32 40.17 6.06 -2.60
N GLN A 33 39.54 6.10 -1.44
CA GLN A 33 38.73 5.00 -0.92
C GLN A 33 37.43 4.91 -1.71
N THR A 34 37.07 3.70 -2.14
CA THR A 34 35.79 3.46 -2.80
C THR A 34 34.64 3.62 -1.80
N PRO A 35 33.62 4.44 -2.10
CA PRO A 35 32.49 4.65 -1.21
C PRO A 35 31.66 3.37 -1.13
N GLU A 36 31.34 2.94 0.09
CA GLU A 36 30.45 1.81 0.31
C GLU A 36 28.99 2.20 0.04
N VAL A 37 28.22 1.24 -0.47
CA VAL A 37 26.79 1.39 -0.73
C VAL A 37 26.01 0.22 -0.15
N GLY A 38 24.81 0.50 0.37
CA GLY A 38 23.89 -0.55 0.79
C GLY A 38 23.25 -1.22 -0.43
N VAL A 39 23.29 -2.55 -0.47
CA VAL A 39 22.65 -3.35 -1.53
C VAL A 39 21.63 -4.31 -0.92
N VAL A 40 20.55 -4.55 -1.66
CA VAL A 40 19.57 -5.59 -1.36
C VAL A 40 19.49 -6.53 -2.55
N THR A 41 19.68 -7.82 -2.32
CA THR A 41 19.58 -8.84 -3.37
C THR A 41 18.13 -9.33 -3.43
N VAL A 42 17.47 -9.18 -4.57
CA VAL A 42 16.07 -9.59 -4.77
C VAL A 42 16.02 -10.99 -5.37
N GLN A 43 15.09 -11.83 -4.90
CA GLN A 43 14.79 -13.15 -5.48
C GLN A 43 13.36 -13.19 -6.01
N PRO A 44 13.11 -13.84 -7.17
CA PRO A 44 11.76 -14.06 -7.67
C PRO A 44 10.95 -14.92 -6.70
N GLN A 45 9.72 -14.50 -6.43
CA GLN A 45 8.75 -15.26 -5.65
C GLN A 45 7.38 -15.16 -6.32
N SER A 46 6.62 -16.26 -6.29
CA SER A 46 5.24 -16.26 -6.76
C SER A 46 4.35 -15.65 -5.69
N VAL A 47 3.57 -14.64 -6.04
CA VAL A 47 2.63 -13.96 -5.13
C VAL A 47 1.23 -13.98 -5.75
N PRO A 48 0.20 -14.43 -5.02
CA PRO A 48 -1.16 -14.41 -5.54
C PRO A 48 -1.66 -12.98 -5.67
N VAL A 49 -2.33 -12.68 -6.78
CA VAL A 49 -3.05 -11.42 -6.99
C VAL A 49 -4.54 -11.69 -6.77
N PHE A 50 -5.11 -11.06 -5.75
CA PHE A 50 -6.54 -11.12 -5.47
C PHE A 50 -7.17 -9.72 -5.58
N SER A 51 -8.48 -9.68 -5.75
CA SER A 51 -9.25 -8.45 -5.79
C SER A 51 -10.47 -8.60 -4.90
N GLU A 52 -10.69 -7.62 -4.03
CA GLU A 52 -11.86 -7.56 -3.17
C GLU A 52 -12.92 -6.69 -3.84
N LEU A 53 -14.12 -7.24 -3.98
CA LEU A 53 -15.23 -6.56 -4.63
C LEU A 53 -16.30 -6.23 -3.58
N PRO A 54 -16.67 -4.94 -3.41
CA PRO A 54 -17.76 -4.58 -2.52
C PRO A 54 -19.09 -5.03 -3.13
N GLY A 55 -20.01 -5.50 -2.29
CA GLY A 55 -21.31 -5.97 -2.72
C GLY A 55 -22.36 -5.88 -1.62
N ARG A 56 -23.63 -5.95 -2.01
CA ARG A 56 -24.76 -6.11 -1.10
C ARG A 56 -25.52 -7.37 -1.48
N THR A 57 -26.06 -8.06 -0.48
CA THR A 57 -26.93 -9.20 -0.71
C THR A 57 -28.35 -8.73 -1.04
N SER A 58 -29.06 -9.53 -1.82
CA SER A 58 -30.48 -9.34 -2.11
C SER A 58 -31.20 -10.68 -2.05
N ALA A 59 -32.49 -10.66 -1.74
CA ALA A 59 -33.31 -11.87 -1.80
C ALA A 59 -33.35 -12.41 -3.23
N PHE A 60 -33.33 -13.74 -3.37
CA PHE A 60 -33.45 -14.40 -4.67
C PHE A 60 -34.83 -14.12 -5.30
N LEU A 61 -35.88 -14.12 -4.48
CA LEU A 61 -37.24 -13.78 -4.88
C LEU A 61 -37.89 -12.93 -3.79
N VAL A 62 -38.66 -11.92 -4.21
CA VAL A 62 -39.47 -11.09 -3.33
C VAL A 62 -40.91 -11.14 -3.82
N ALA A 63 -41.81 -11.62 -2.99
CA ALA A 63 -43.25 -11.65 -3.28
C ALA A 63 -43.97 -10.69 -2.33
N GLN A 64 -44.70 -9.72 -2.90
CA GLN A 64 -45.55 -8.82 -2.13
C GLN A 64 -46.96 -9.40 -2.01
N VAL A 65 -47.41 -9.62 -0.77
CA VAL A 65 -48.78 -10.05 -0.51
C VAL A 65 -49.70 -8.83 -0.60
N ARG A 66 -50.65 -8.87 -1.53
CA ARG A 66 -51.66 -7.82 -1.73
C ARG A 66 -53.05 -8.43 -1.72
N ALA A 67 -54.00 -7.73 -1.10
CA ALA A 67 -55.41 -8.10 -1.19
C ALA A 67 -55.87 -7.93 -2.65
N ARG A 68 -56.64 -8.89 -3.15
CA ARG A 68 -57.25 -8.86 -4.49
C ARG A 68 -58.74 -8.53 -4.48
N VAL A 69 -59.31 -8.47 -3.28
CA VAL A 69 -60.72 -8.21 -3.02
C VAL A 69 -60.78 -7.30 -1.80
N ASP A 70 -61.83 -6.48 -1.74
CA ASP A 70 -62.11 -5.63 -0.60
C ASP A 70 -62.63 -6.45 0.61
N GLY A 71 -62.60 -5.85 1.79
CA GLY A 71 -63.18 -6.46 2.99
C GLY A 71 -62.30 -6.35 4.23
N ILE A 72 -62.88 -6.77 5.36
CA ILE A 72 -62.23 -6.70 6.68
C ILE A 72 -61.35 -7.93 6.87
N VAL A 73 -60.11 -7.73 7.30
CA VAL A 73 -59.21 -8.81 7.72
C VAL A 73 -59.68 -9.35 9.08
N LEU A 74 -60.22 -10.56 9.08
CA LEU A 74 -60.70 -11.21 10.31
C LEU A 74 -59.55 -11.83 11.11
N ARG A 75 -58.59 -12.48 10.43
CA ARG A 75 -57.46 -13.15 11.07
C ARG A 75 -56.19 -13.14 10.22
N ARG A 76 -55.05 -13.10 10.89
CA ARG A 76 -53.73 -13.46 10.38
C ARG A 76 -53.44 -14.91 10.75
N GLU A 77 -53.21 -15.77 9.76
CA GLU A 77 -53.10 -17.23 9.94
C GLU A 77 -51.65 -17.72 9.75
N PHE A 78 -50.67 -16.86 10.04
CA PHE A 78 -49.25 -17.21 10.09
C PHE A 78 -48.55 -16.49 11.25
N THR A 79 -47.40 -17.02 11.62
CA THR A 79 -46.50 -16.42 12.61
C THR A 79 -45.47 -15.54 11.90
N GLU A 80 -45.33 -14.30 12.34
CA GLU A 80 -44.34 -13.38 11.75
C GLU A 80 -42.91 -13.87 11.92
N GLY A 81 -42.08 -13.62 10.90
CA GLY A 81 -40.69 -14.05 10.89
C GLY A 81 -40.49 -15.55 10.62
N THR A 82 -41.54 -16.31 10.34
CA THR A 82 -41.45 -17.74 10.02
C THR A 82 -41.57 -18.02 8.53
N ASP A 83 -41.08 -19.19 8.11
CA ASP A 83 -41.24 -19.68 6.75
C ASP A 83 -42.68 -20.12 6.48
N VAL A 84 -43.16 -19.81 5.28
CA VAL A 84 -44.48 -20.21 4.80
C VAL A 84 -44.37 -20.96 3.48
N LYS A 85 -45.30 -21.88 3.22
CA LYS A 85 -45.34 -22.63 1.96
C LYS A 85 -46.18 -21.91 0.92
N ALA A 86 -45.88 -22.15 -0.36
CA ALA A 86 -46.73 -21.69 -1.45
C ALA A 86 -48.17 -22.21 -1.27
N GLY A 87 -49.16 -21.33 -1.43
CA GLY A 87 -50.58 -21.65 -1.24
C GLY A 87 -51.04 -21.71 0.21
N GLN A 88 -50.15 -21.56 1.20
CA GLN A 88 -50.54 -21.44 2.60
C GLN A 88 -51.40 -20.20 2.81
N ARG A 89 -52.49 -20.34 3.58
CA ARG A 89 -53.36 -19.22 3.90
C ARG A 89 -52.64 -18.28 4.85
N LEU A 90 -52.53 -17.01 4.46
CA LEU A 90 -51.88 -15.97 5.26
C LEU A 90 -52.90 -15.09 5.99
N TYR A 91 -54.00 -14.75 5.32
CA TYR A 91 -55.06 -13.91 5.87
C TYR A 91 -56.43 -14.48 5.56
N LYS A 92 -57.37 -14.29 6.49
CA LYS A 92 -58.79 -14.54 6.28
C LYS A 92 -59.51 -13.19 6.17
N ILE A 93 -59.95 -12.85 4.96
CA ILE A 93 -60.86 -11.73 4.71
C ILE A 93 -62.30 -12.21 4.95
N ASP A 94 -63.15 -11.33 5.47
CA ASP A 94 -64.57 -11.61 5.70
C ASP A 94 -65.26 -12.07 4.40
N PRO A 95 -65.75 -13.33 4.35
CA PRO A 95 -66.36 -13.85 3.14
C PRO A 95 -67.85 -13.48 3.01
N ALA A 96 -68.50 -12.91 4.04
CA ALA A 96 -69.95 -12.73 4.06
C ALA A 96 -70.50 -11.97 2.82
N PRO A 97 -69.89 -10.86 2.36
CA PRO A 97 -70.36 -10.17 1.14
C PRO A 97 -70.25 -11.03 -0.12
N TYR A 98 -69.28 -11.93 -0.18
CA TYR A 98 -69.02 -12.78 -1.34
C TYR A 98 -69.87 -14.05 -1.35
N ILE A 99 -70.25 -14.56 -0.17
CA ILE A 99 -71.16 -15.70 -0.04
C ILE A 99 -72.61 -15.26 -0.33
N ALA A 100 -73.01 -14.07 0.14
CA ALA A 100 -74.36 -13.56 -0.07
C ALA A 100 -74.68 -13.19 -1.54
N ALA A 101 -73.66 -13.03 -2.38
CA ALA A 101 -73.79 -12.70 -3.79
C ALA A 101 -73.88 -13.92 -4.73
N LEU A 102 -73.79 -15.13 -4.19
CA LEU A 102 -73.94 -16.42 -4.90
C LEU A 102 -75.36 -16.97 -4.73
#